data_AF-A0A269PSJ2-F1
#
_entry.id   AF-A0A269PSJ2-F1
#
_cell.length_a   1.000
_cell.length_b   1.000
_cell.length_c   1.000
_cell.angle_alpha   90.00
_cell.angle_beta   90.00
_cell.angle_gamma   90.00
#
_symmetry.space_group_name_H-M   'P 1'
#
loop_
_entity.id
_entity.type
_entity.pdbx_description
1 polymer ?
#
loop_
_entity_poly.entity_id
_entity_poly.type
_entity_poly.pdbx_seq_one_letter_code
_entity_poly.pdbx_strand_id
1 'polypeptide(L)' 'MADNTEFCDQIGAALAELGTSEVLSCMARTMAVIAQKQGSDIEFNCDLAVVSVERKLIKLNG' A
#
# COMPACT_ATOMS: atom_id res chain seq x y z
N MET A 1 9.35 -16.58 -9.96
CA MET A 1 8.95 -15.37 -9.22
C MET A 1 10.06 -14.36 -9.44
N ALA A 2 9.75 -13.12 -9.83
CA ALA A 2 10.76 -12.07 -9.83
C ALA A 2 11.18 -11.83 -8.38
N ASP A 3 12.49 -11.77 -8.15
CA ASP A 3 13.06 -11.46 -6.84
C ASP A 3 12.70 -10.01 -6.49
N ASN A 4 11.98 -9.80 -5.39
CA ASN A 4 11.54 -8.48 -4.93
C ASN A 4 12.47 -7.90 -3.86
N THR A 5 13.62 -8.53 -3.59
CA THR A 5 14.57 -8.10 -2.55
C THR A 5 15.01 -6.64 -2.74
N GLU A 6 15.37 -6.24 -3.98
CA GLU A 6 15.78 -4.85 -4.26
C GLU A 6 14.68 -3.84 -3.90
N PHE A 7 13.42 -4.19 -4.15
CA PHE A 7 12.29 -3.33 -3.81
C PHE A 7 12.06 -3.26 -2.30
N CYS A 8 12.22 -4.38 -1.58
CA CYS A 8 12.17 -4.39 -0.13
C CYS A 8 13.29 -3.55 0.49
N ASP A 9 14.50 -3.60 -0.07
CA ASP A 9 15.65 -2.80 0.38
C ASP A 9 15.39 -1.29 0.18
N GLN A 10 14.79 -0.91 -0.95
CA GLN A 10 14.39 0.48 -1.20
C GLN A 10 13.36 0.98 -0.18
N ILE A 11 12.41 0.13 0.23
CA ILE A 11 11.46 0.48 1.30
C ILE A 11 12.21 0.63 2.63
N GLY A 12 13.15 -0.28 2.93
CA GLY A 12 14.00 -0.20 4.13
C GLY A 12 14.79 1.10 4.20
N ALA A 13 15.40 1.52 3.09
CA ALA A 13 16.11 2.79 2.99
C ALA A 13 15.16 3.98 3.19
N ALA A 14 13.99 3.97 2.57
CA ALA A 14 12.99 5.02 2.74
C ALA A 14 12.51 5.13 4.20
N LEU A 15 12.36 4.01 4.92
CA LEU A 15 12.01 4.00 6.33
C LEU A 15 13.08 4.68 7.19
N ALA A 16 14.36 4.46 6.87
CA ALA A 16 15.48 5.10 7.55
C ALA A 16 15.57 6.61 7.26
N GLU A 17 15.30 7.03 6.02
CA GLU A 17 15.45 8.43 5.58
C GLU A 17 14.25 9.32 5.93
N LEU A 18 13.03 8.84 5.68
CA LEU A 18 11.79 9.62 5.81
C LEU A 18 11.04 9.36 7.11
N GLY A 19 11.35 8.24 7.78
CA GLY A 19 10.67 7.77 8.96
C GLY A 19 9.42 6.94 8.66
N THR A 20 9.11 6.03 9.60
CA THR A 20 8.07 5.00 9.44
C THR A 20 6.69 5.56 9.07
N SER A 21 6.25 6.63 9.73
CA SER A 21 4.90 7.17 9.53
C SER A 21 4.69 7.70 8.12
N GLU A 22 5.69 8.37 7.53
CA GLU A 22 5.56 8.95 6.19
C GLU A 22 5.54 7.87 5.12
N VAL A 23 6.45 6.89 5.22
CA VAL A 23 6.52 5.77 4.28
C VAL A 23 5.23 4.96 4.30
N LEU A 24 4.74 4.59 5.49
CA LEU A 24 3.48 3.84 5.60
C LEU A 24 2.29 4.66 5.08
N SER A 25 2.27 5.97 5.30
CA SER A 25 1.24 6.86 4.74
C SER A 25 1.26 6.89 3.21
N CYS A 26 2.46 6.90 2.60
CA CYS A 26 2.62 6.80 1.16
C CYS A 26 2.16 5.45 0.61
N MET A 27 2.55 4.34 1.25
CA MET A 27 2.13 2.99 0.85
C MET A 27 0.61 2.83 0.95
N ALA A 28 -0.01 3.28 2.06
CA ALA A 28 -1.45 3.23 2.24
C ALA A 28 -2.21 4.03 1.18
N ARG A 29 -1.72 5.22 0.79
CA ARG A 29 -2.28 6.02 -0.30
C ARG A 29 -2.24 5.26 -1.64
N THR A 30 -1.12 4.62 -1.95
CA THR A 30 -0.97 3.81 -3.16
C THR A 30 -1.94 2.62 -3.17
N MET A 31 -2.06 1.90 -2.06
CA MET A 31 -3.00 0.79 -1.92
C MET A 31 -4.45 1.25 -2.09
N ALA A 32 -4.82 2.39 -1.50
CA ALA A 32 -6.15 2.98 -1.67
C ALA A 32 -6.44 3.36 -3.13
N VAL A 33 -5.47 3.95 -3.86
CA VAL A 33 -5.64 4.27 -5.29
C VAL A 33 -5.84 3.01 -6.12
N ILE A 34 -5.06 1.95 -5.85
CA ILE A 34 -5.21 0.66 -6.53
C ILE A 34 -6.60 0.09 -6.29
N ALA A 35 -7.05 0.06 -5.03
CA ALA A 35 -8.37 -0.42 -4.67
C ALA A 35 -9.46 0.38 -5.41
N GLN A 36 -9.38 1.72 -5.39
CA GLN A 36 -10.33 2.58 -6.12
C GLN A 36 -10.37 2.26 -7.61
N LYS A 37 -9.21 2.10 -8.25
CA LYS A 37 -9.12 1.76 -9.67
C LYS A 37 -9.73 0.39 -10.00
N GLN A 38 -9.57 -0.59 -9.10
CA GLN A 38 -10.14 -1.93 -9.27
C GLN A 38 -11.64 -1.99 -8.97
N GLY A 39 -12.21 -0.97 -8.33
CA GLY A 39 -13.62 -0.98 -7.94
C GLY A 39 -13.95 -2.01 -6.85
N SER A 40 -12.94 -2.54 -6.14
CA SER A 40 -13.09 -3.57 -5.10
C SER A 40 -12.10 -3.36 -3.94
N ASP A 41 -12.52 -3.76 -2.75
CA ASP A 41 -11.65 -3.77 -1.58
C ASP A 41 -10.55 -4.81 -1.77
N ILE A 42 -9.38 -4.58 -1.19
CA ILE A 42 -8.20 -5.43 -1.40
C ILE A 42 -7.70 -5.99 -0.07
N GLU A 43 -7.27 -7.24 -0.11
CA GLU A 43 -6.68 -7.96 1.01
C GLU A 43 -5.40 -8.64 0.54
N PHE A 44 -4.33 -8.48 1.31
CA PHE A 44 -3.07 -9.16 1.12
C PHE A 44 -2.73 -9.93 2.38
N ASN A 45 -2.53 -11.24 2.23
CA ASN A 45 -2.11 -12.11 3.31
C ASN A 45 -0.62 -12.41 3.13
N CYS A 46 0.19 -12.10 4.14
CA CYS A 46 1.60 -12.47 4.21
C CYS A 46 1.88 -13.30 5.45
N ASP A 47 3.04 -13.95 5.50
CA ASP A 47 3.41 -14.91 6.55
C ASP A 47 3.30 -14.35 7.98
N LEU A 48 3.36 -13.02 8.14
CA LEU A 48 3.36 -12.33 9.42
C LEU A 48 2.10 -11.52 9.71
N ALA A 49 1.28 -11.19 8.70
CA ALA A 49 0.17 -10.27 8.85
C ALA A 49 -0.84 -10.35 7.69
N VAL A 50 -2.05 -9.84 7.94
CA VAL A 50 -3.01 -9.51 6.89
C VAL A 50 -3.08 -7.99 6.78
N VAL A 51 -3.00 -7.49 5.55
CA VAL A 51 -3.18 -6.06 5.23
C VAL A 51 -4.40 -5.93 4.34
N SER A 52 -5.43 -5.23 4.83
CA SER A 52 -6.67 -4.96 4.11
C SER A 52 -6.88 -3.48 3.89
N VAL A 53 -7.48 -3.12 2.75
CA VAL A 53 -7.93 -1.75 2.45
C VAL A 53 -9.39 -1.78 2.05
N GLU A 54 -10.22 -1.19 2.90
CA GLU A 54 -11.62 -0.87 2.61
C GLU A 54 -11.68 0.46 1.87
N ARG A 55 -12.37 0.48 0.72
CA ARG A 55 -12.46 1.70 -0.09
C ARG A 55 -13.60 2.56 0.38
N LYS A 56 -13.30 3.85 0.48
CA LYS A 56 -14.34 4.87 0.58
C LYS A 56 -15.08 4.97 -0.76
N LEU A 57 -16.40 4.88 -0.74
CA LEU A 57 -17.23 5.20 -1.90
C LEU A 57 -17.24 6.72 -2.10
N ILE A 58 -16.42 7.20 -3.03
CA ILE A 58 -16.38 8.61 -3.39
C ILE A 58 -17.43 8.82 -4.49
N LYS A 59 -18.56 9.48 -4.16
CA LYS A 59 -19.44 10.03 -5.19
C LYS A 59 -18.69 11.20 -5.85
N LEU A 60 -18.16 10.99 -7.05
CA LEU A 60 -17.75 12.11 -7.89
C LEU A 60 -19.05 12.83 -8.28
N ASN A 61 -19.25 14.04 -7.74
CA ASN A 61 -20.31 14.90 -8.24
C ASN A 61 -19.99 15.17 -9.72
N GLY A 62 -20.87 14.70 -10.60
CA GLY A 62 -20.80 14.96 -12.04
C GLY A 62 -21.10 16.41 -12.37
#